data_AF-A0A7K0DAW4-F1
#
_entry.id   AF-A0A7K0DAW4-F1
#
_cell.length_a   1.000
_cell.length_b   1.000
_cell.length_c   1.000
_cell.angle_alpha   90.00
_cell.angle_beta   90.00
_cell.angle_gamma   90.00
#
_symmetry.space_group_name_H-M   'P 1'
#
loop_
_entity.id
_entity.type
_entity.pdbx_description
1 polymer ?
#
loop_
_entity_poly.entity_id
_entity_poly.type
_entity_poly.pdbx_seq_one_letter_code
_entity_poly.pdbx_strand_id
1 'polypeptide(L)'
;MRTGFLTVAHVVVHCDGCGDRYSENRYDQLCFASVNEAIAYITGRGAGVGWIYDGDKVWCDGCIASARCRDAGHVLTEPRRWPLGSKSDPRVCSVCGISETEIEE
;
A
#
# COMPACT_ATOMS: atom_id res chain seq x y z
N MET A 1 29.79 10.98 -20.11
CA MET A 1 28.35 11.04 -20.42
C MET A 1 27.94 9.66 -20.91
N ARG A 2 26.87 9.08 -20.37
CA ARG A 2 26.29 7.85 -20.91
C ARG A 2 25.32 8.24 -22.04
N THR A 3 25.59 7.81 -23.27
CA THR A 3 24.75 8.09 -24.45
C THR A 3 24.20 6.78 -25.02
N GLY A 4 22.91 6.76 -25.40
CA GLY A 4 22.23 5.60 -25.98
C GLY A 4 21.12 5.01 -25.10
N PHE A 5 20.54 3.88 -25.53
CA PHE A 5 19.55 3.13 -24.74
C PHE A 5 20.25 2.37 -23.61
N LEU A 6 19.79 2.57 -22.37
CA LEU A 6 20.40 1.99 -21.17
C LEU A 6 19.31 1.39 -20.30
N THR A 7 19.54 0.16 -19.87
CA THR A 7 18.72 -0.50 -18.86
C THR A 7 19.41 -0.34 -17.51
N VAL A 8 18.66 0.12 -16.51
CA VAL A 8 19.16 0.30 -15.14
C VAL A 8 18.20 -0.38 -14.17
N ALA A 9 18.75 -1.25 -13.33
CA ALA A 9 18.00 -1.83 -12.22
C ALA A 9 17.84 -0.79 -11.11
N HIS A 10 16.66 -0.76 -10.51
CA HIS A 10 16.32 0.13 -9.41
C HIS A 10 15.54 -0.64 -8.35
N VAL A 11 15.53 -0.11 -7.13
CA VAL A 11 14.74 -0.63 -6.02
C VAL A 11 13.43 0.15 -5.94
N VAL A 12 12.33 -0.57 -5.71
CA VAL A 12 11.00 -0.03 -5.44
C VAL A 12 10.54 -0.52 -4.09
N VAL A 13 9.61 0.21 -3.47
CA VAL A 13 9.02 -0.17 -2.19
C VAL A 13 7.63 -0.75 -2.45
N HIS A 14 7.38 -1.93 -1.91
CA HIS A 14 6.08 -2.58 -1.91
C HIS A 14 5.60 -2.80 -0.48
N CYS A 15 4.28 -2.82 -0.28
CA CYS A 15 3.67 -3.24 0.96
C CYS A 15 3.78 -4.75 1.08
N ASP A 16 4.29 -5.25 2.21
CA ASP A 16 4.36 -6.68 2.50
C ASP A 16 2.98 -7.33 2.73
N GLY A 17 1.96 -6.51 3.00
CA GLY A 17 0.58 -6.97 3.22
C GLY A 17 -0.20 -7.20 1.92
N CYS A 18 -0.35 -6.14 1.12
CA CYS A 18 -1.19 -6.15 -0.09
C CYS A 18 -0.39 -6.21 -1.39
N GLY A 19 0.92 -6.00 -1.36
CA GLY A 19 1.73 -5.89 -2.58
C GLY A 19 1.69 -4.51 -3.24
N ASP A 20 0.87 -3.58 -2.73
CA ASP A 20 0.78 -2.21 -3.27
C ASP A 20 2.17 -1.59 -3.40
N ARG A 21 2.36 -0.80 -4.46
CA ARG A 21 3.61 -0.09 -4.69
C ARG A 21 3.55 1.30 -4.07
N TYR A 22 4.58 1.66 -3.32
CA TYR A 22 4.70 3.01 -2.76
C TYR A 22 4.73 4.06 -3.87
N SER A 23 3.96 5.13 -3.67
CA SER A 23 3.99 6.30 -4.51
C SER A 23 3.58 7.55 -3.73
N GLU A 24 4.27 8.68 -3.94
CA GLU A 24 3.88 9.97 -3.34
C GLU A 24 2.68 10.62 -4.05
N ASN A 25 2.38 10.22 -5.27
CA ASN A 25 1.28 10.74 -6.07
C ASN A 25 0.74 9.65 -7.01
N ARG A 26 -0.44 9.82 -7.62
CA ARG A 26 -1.09 8.71 -8.36
C ARG A 26 -0.33 8.19 -9.60
N TYR A 27 0.77 8.83 -10.00
CA TYR A 27 1.39 8.58 -11.30
C TYR A 27 2.92 8.49 -11.30
N ASP A 28 3.60 8.81 -10.20
CA ASP A 28 5.05 8.85 -10.16
C ASP A 28 5.62 7.60 -9.52
N GLN A 29 6.58 6.97 -10.17
CA GLN A 29 7.24 5.78 -9.63
C GLN A 29 8.51 6.24 -8.92
N LEU A 30 8.52 6.11 -7.59
CA LEU A 30 9.73 6.40 -6.83
C LEU A 30 10.69 5.20 -6.93
N CYS A 31 11.86 5.46 -7.51
CA CYS A 31 12.90 4.48 -7.74
C CYS A 31 14.14 4.85 -6.92
N PHE A 32 14.69 3.89 -6.19
CA PHE A 32 15.88 4.06 -5.36
C PHE A 32 17.08 3.33 -5.96
N ALA A 33 18.29 3.80 -5.66
CA ALA A 33 19.52 3.16 -6.10
C ALA A 33 19.89 1.96 -5.21
N SER A 34 19.37 1.89 -3.98
CA SER A 34 19.61 0.77 -3.05
C SER A 34 18.47 0.56 -2.05
N VAL A 35 18.44 -0.62 -1.44
CA VAL A 35 17.49 -0.95 -0.35
C VAL A 35 17.69 -0.04 0.86
N ASN A 36 18.95 0.25 1.24
CA ASN A 36 19.24 1.13 2.37
C ASN A 36 18.72 2.55 2.15
N GLU A 37 18.80 3.05 0.91
CA GLU A 37 18.22 4.34 0.54
C GLU A 37 16.69 4.34 0.67
N ALA A 38 16.04 3.28 0.17
CA ALA A 38 14.59 3.11 0.31
C ALA A 38 14.15 3.05 1.79
N ILE A 39 14.86 2.30 2.63
CA ILE A 39 14.62 2.21 4.07
C ILE A 39 14.79 3.57 4.73
N ALA A 40 15.88 4.27 4.45
CA ALA A 40 16.14 5.60 5.02
C ALA A 40 15.05 6.60 4.63
N TYR A 41 14.59 6.53 3.38
CA TYR A 41 13.51 7.37 2.87
C TYR A 41 12.17 7.09 3.58
N ILE A 42 11.73 5.82 3.63
CA ILE A 42 10.47 5.44 4.29
C ILE A 42 10.51 5.74 5.78
N THR A 43 11.63 5.47 6.45
CA THR A 43 11.76 5.74 7.90
C THR A 43 11.75 7.24 8.19
N GLY A 44 12.35 8.06 7.32
CA GLY A 44 12.42 9.51 7.51
C GLY A 44 11.15 10.26 7.13
N ARG A 45 10.40 9.79 6.12
CA ARG A 45 9.28 10.53 5.51
C ARG A 45 7.94 9.76 5.53
N GLY A 46 7.99 8.43 5.46
CA GLY A 46 6.84 7.56 5.24
C GLY A 46 5.76 7.65 6.31
N ALA A 47 6.13 7.87 7.57
CA ALA A 47 5.14 8.03 8.66
C ALA A 47 4.16 9.19 8.41
N GLY A 48 4.57 10.23 7.67
CA GLY A 48 3.71 11.34 7.29
C GLY A 48 2.77 11.06 6.10
N VAL A 49 3.01 9.99 5.35
CA VAL A 49 2.29 9.61 4.11
C VAL A 49 1.57 8.27 4.27
N GLY A 50 1.48 7.75 5.49
CA GLY A 50 0.76 6.51 5.79
C GLY A 50 1.54 5.22 5.57
N TRP A 51 2.84 5.28 5.27
CA TRP A 51 3.68 4.10 5.04
C TRP A 51 4.72 3.93 6.14
N ILE A 52 4.86 2.72 6.67
CA ILE A 52 5.76 2.47 7.81
C ILE A 52 6.67 1.29 7.49
N TYR A 53 7.96 1.45 7.80
CA TYR A 53 8.89 0.35 7.90
C TYR A 53 9.08 -0.01 9.37
N ASP A 54 8.82 -1.26 9.76
CA ASP A 54 8.87 -1.72 11.16
C ASP A 54 10.24 -2.29 11.58
N GLY A 55 11.21 -2.30 10.67
CA GLY A 55 12.53 -2.92 10.85
C GLY A 55 12.70 -4.25 10.13
N ASP A 56 11.60 -4.82 9.62
CA ASP A 56 11.59 -6.03 8.79
C ASP A 56 10.71 -5.81 7.54
N LYS A 57 9.49 -5.32 7.74
CA LYS A 57 8.45 -5.18 6.73
C LYS A 57 8.03 -3.74 6.51
N VAL A 58 7.49 -3.50 5.32
CA VAL A 58 6.85 -2.25 4.93
C VAL A 58 5.34 -2.44 4.88
N TRP A 59 4.61 -1.51 5.50
CA TRP A 59 3.16 -1.52 5.57
C TRP A 59 2.57 -0.21 5.02
N CYS A 60 1.57 -0.33 4.15
CA CYS A 60 0.73 0.80 3.74
C CYS A 60 -0.34 1.13 4.79
N ASP A 61 -0.94 2.30 4.66
CA ASP A 61 -1.98 2.80 5.56
C ASP A 61 -3.24 1.91 5.53
N GLY A 62 -3.64 1.43 4.36
CA GLY A 62 -4.75 0.49 4.20
C GLY A 62 -4.53 -0.80 5.00
N CYS A 63 -3.34 -1.40 4.91
CA CYS A 63 -2.99 -2.60 5.68
C CYS A 63 -2.91 -2.32 7.18
N ILE A 64 -2.30 -1.20 7.59
CA ILE A 64 -2.22 -0.80 9.01
C ILE A 64 -3.64 -0.59 9.57
N ALA A 65 -4.50 0.10 8.84
CA ALA A 65 -5.85 0.41 9.27
C ALA A 65 -6.74 -0.85 9.32
N SER A 66 -6.55 -1.78 8.36
CA SER A 66 -7.21 -3.09 8.35
C SER A 66 -6.79 -3.95 9.54
N ALA A 67 -5.50 -3.99 9.87
CA ALA A 67 -5.00 -4.70 11.05
C ALA A 67 -5.61 -4.14 12.35
N ARG A 68 -5.66 -2.80 12.48
CA ARG A 68 -6.30 -2.13 13.62
C ARG A 68 -7.79 -2.44 13.74
N CYS A 69 -8.51 -2.52 12.61
CA CYS A 69 -9.93 -2.88 12.61
C CYS A 69 -10.14 -4.32 13.11
N ARG A 70 -9.27 -5.25 12.69
CA ARG A 70 -9.32 -6.64 13.14
C ARG A 70 -9.04 -6.77 14.63
N ASP A 71 -8.02 -6.08 15.14
CA ASP A 71 -7.68 -6.09 16.57
C ASP A 71 -8.79 -5.46 17.44
N ALA A 72 -9.49 -4.47 16.90
CA ALA A 72 -10.66 -3.86 17.56
C ALA A 72 -11.93 -4.73 17.49
N GLY A 73 -11.88 -5.90 16.83
CA GLY A 73 -13.03 -6.79 16.65
C GLY A 73 -14.08 -6.26 15.67
N HIS A 74 -13.73 -5.31 14.81
CA HIS A 74 -14.64 -4.81 13.78
C HIS A 74 -14.84 -5.88 12.69
N VAL A 75 -16.09 -6.10 12.31
CA VAL A 75 -16.45 -7.06 11.26
C VAL A 75 -16.44 -6.36 9.91
N LEU A 76 -15.54 -6.77 9.03
CA LEU A 76 -15.57 -6.40 7.61
C LEU A 76 -16.85 -6.98 7.02
N THR A 77 -17.77 -6.11 6.59
CA THR A 77 -19.11 -6.54 6.19
C THR A 77 -19.11 -6.92 4.72
N GLU A 78 -19.74 -8.05 4.38
CA GLU A 78 -19.93 -8.45 2.98
C GLU A 78 -20.62 -7.35 2.16
N PRO A 79 -20.18 -7.12 0.91
CA PRO A 79 -20.77 -6.09 0.08
C PRO A 79 -22.25 -6.36 -0.16
N ARG A 80 -23.07 -5.30 -0.06
CA ARG A 80 -24.46 -5.38 -0.46
C ARG A 80 -24.51 -5.59 -1.98
N ARG A 81 -24.93 -6.77 -2.42
CA ARG A 81 -25.18 -7.07 -3.84
C ARG A 81 -26.22 -6.08 -4.39
N TRP A 82 -25.77 -5.12 -5.22
CA TRP A 82 -26.66 -4.32 -6.04
C TRP A 82 -27.17 -5.18 -7.22
N PRO A 83 -28.46 -5.13 -7.61
CA PRO A 83 -28.99 -6.03 -8.63
C PRO A 83 -28.57 -5.68 -10.07
N LEU A 84 -27.82 -4.60 -10.30
CA LEU A 84 -27.40 -4.13 -11.61
C LEU A 84 -25.91 -3.75 -11.61
N GLY A 85 -25.03 -4.69 -11.93
CA GLY A 85 -23.63 -4.40 -12.26
C GLY A 85 -22.65 -5.37 -11.62
N SER A 86 -21.93 -6.10 -12.47
CA SER A 86 -20.95 -7.15 -12.10
C SER A 86 -19.63 -6.61 -11.52
N LYS A 87 -19.68 -5.67 -10.58
CA LYS A 87 -18.51 -5.30 -9.78
C LYS A 87 -18.79 -5.66 -8.33
N SER A 88 -18.04 -6.63 -7.82
CA SER A 88 -18.00 -6.92 -6.39
C SER A 88 -17.53 -5.65 -5.69
N ASP A 89 -18.40 -4.99 -4.93
CA ASP A 89 -18.01 -3.90 -4.06
C ASP A 89 -17.01 -4.48 -3.03
N PRO A 90 -15.85 -3.88 -2.78
CA PRO A 90 -14.98 -4.35 -1.70
C PRO A 90 -15.74 -4.41 -0.38
N ARG A 91 -15.43 -5.41 0.43
CA ARG A 91 -15.95 -5.46 1.81
C ARG A 91 -15.44 -4.25 2.56
N VAL A 92 -16.35 -3.48 3.18
CA VAL A 92 -16.00 -2.26 3.88
C VAL A 92 -16.14 -2.47 5.39
N CYS A 93 -15.20 -1.95 6.17
CA CYS A 93 -15.34 -1.87 7.61
C CYS A 93 -16.54 -0.97 7.94
N SER A 94 -17.58 -1.53 8.55
CA SER A 94 -18.83 -0.81 8.87
C SER A 94 -18.67 0.31 9.91
N VAL A 95 -17.54 0.32 10.62
CA VAL A 95 -17.19 1.35 11.61
C VAL A 95 -16.26 2.42 11.02
N CYS A 96 -15.32 2.02 10.16
CA CYS A 96 -14.22 2.89 9.72
C CYS A 96 -14.30 3.30 8.24
N GLY A 97 -15.13 2.65 7.43
CA GLY A 97 -15.29 2.95 6.00
C GLY A 97 -14.15 2.45 5.08
N ILE A 98 -13.23 1.63 5.60
CA ILE A 98 -12.04 1.13 4.88
C ILE A 98 -12.38 -0.13 4.08
N SER A 99 -11.86 -0.26 2.86
CA SER A 99 -12.27 -1.27 1.87
C SER A 99 -11.28 -2.45 1.76
N GLU A 100 -11.77 -3.68 1.52
CA GLU A 100 -10.92 -4.87 1.33
C GLU A 100 -10.17 -4.87 -0.03
N THR A 101 -10.51 -3.99 -0.98
CA THR A 101 -9.71 -3.84 -2.23
C THR A 101 -8.38 -3.14 -2.02
N GLU A 102 -8.10 -2.61 -0.83
CA GLU A 102 -6.75 -2.14 -0.44
C GLU A 102 -5.86 -3.31 0.08
N ILE A 103 -6.31 -4.56 -0.08
CA ILE A 103 -5.65 -5.78 0.42
C ILE A 103 -5.18 -6.69 -0.74
N GLU A 104 -5.69 -6.51 -1.97
CA GLU A 104 -5.33 -7.31 -3.14
C GLU A 104 -5.27 -6.44 -4.41
N GLU A 105 -4.12 -5.84 -4.73
CA GLU A 105 -3.59 -5.66 -6.10
C GLU A 105 -2.09 -5.29 -6.11
#